data_AF-A0A7S1BMP4-F1
#
_entry.id   AF-A0A7S1BMP4-F1
#
_cell.length_a   1.000
_cell.length_b   1.000
_cell.length_c   1.000
_cell.angle_alpha   90.00
_cell.angle_beta   90.00
_cell.angle_gamma   90.00
#
_symmetry.space_group_name_H-M   'P 1'
#
loop_
_entity.id
_entity.type
_entity.pdbx_description
1 polymer ?
#
loop_
_entity_poly.entity_id
_entity_poly.type
_entity_poly.pdbx_seq_one_letter_code
_entity_poly.pdbx_strand_id
1 'polypeptide(L)'
;MADEADPPRSKAKRPPPADPKTEDSEARMDEKDAEGADEVVVEEDAKEEEEKITSSLVTTPNRAESNSPFDRSKAMSTFKATPRRSPGCLRSSMWVRGVKHGNNRDLLNNITYMENNFHQRLTAWISSFVRTDPRHQIFRFFNDVAREGAEKIEDIGMEIREETATPYILRAFCKASAFSVWRPTSNEAIRKMMTGEGTGKGLDVKGKSAKKGPLSGFVPFMQIYEENHKKKVRWPPKNAMMRIYYKSEAARDYAFKELCLLSSEMASIASEAKFTLSERPEELKKLARTAVATRRLSMPPKEQKSLRILHKGLSTTKLRETFKKMMSRKISRVEELSTNLCPTVASQANIIVSEGKDERDFIPEQNISFYLKMCRSLEFSKKDGNFSSERKNSNEKKPRTVRFLFANRKDSDKKQKNTQDPVNFEESAENLLLDVSDSNVRKLDEYSPSCFGISVAQRIFFKAYISDQDIRRGPSQDTGRESIPNFQDMNFKCVRSHENPGPRAVVLQLSESAEEALRPQNLVVAYEECGKVLPVVSDFGCFLIGTCGFS
;
A
#
# COMPACT_ATOMS: atom_id res chain seq x y z
N MET A 1 13.75 30.37 -64.67
CA MET A 1 14.57 29.51 -65.54
C MET A 1 15.83 29.18 -64.76
N ALA A 2 16.04 27.89 -64.48
CA ALA A 2 17.29 27.24 -64.03
C ALA A 2 17.92 27.74 -62.72
N ASP A 3 18.44 26.92 -61.79
CA ASP A 3 18.63 25.47 -61.71
C ASP A 3 18.84 25.08 -60.24
N GLU A 4 18.42 23.86 -59.90
CA GLU A 4 18.72 23.12 -58.66
C GLU A 4 20.20 22.74 -58.57
N ALA A 5 20.73 22.67 -57.34
CA ALA A 5 21.99 21.99 -57.06
C ALA A 5 21.92 21.22 -55.72
N ASP A 6 21.95 19.89 -55.81
CA ASP A 6 22.10 18.92 -54.73
C ASP A 6 23.51 18.91 -54.11
N PRO A 7 23.66 18.57 -52.80
CA PRO A 7 24.94 18.24 -52.20
C PRO A 7 25.23 16.71 -52.14
N PRO A 8 26.52 16.29 -52.10
CA PRO A 8 26.94 14.93 -52.44
C PRO A 8 26.94 13.91 -51.28
N ARG A 9 26.65 12.65 -51.64
CA ARG A 9 26.77 11.42 -50.83
C ARG A 9 28.24 11.07 -50.51
N SER A 10 28.57 10.88 -49.24
CA SER A 10 29.84 10.29 -48.78
C SER A 10 29.73 8.79 -48.51
N LYS A 11 30.70 8.02 -49.03
CA LYS A 11 30.79 6.56 -49.04
C LYS A 11 31.22 5.97 -47.69
N ALA A 12 30.56 4.88 -47.30
CA ALA A 12 30.89 4.04 -46.15
C ALA A 12 32.14 3.18 -46.39
N LYS A 13 32.97 3.00 -45.34
CA LYS A 13 34.16 2.15 -45.33
C LYS A 13 33.96 1.03 -44.30
N ARG A 14 33.89 -0.23 -44.74
CA ARG A 14 33.81 -1.43 -43.89
C ARG A 14 35.19 -1.80 -43.33
N PRO A 15 35.29 -2.33 -42.10
CA PRO A 15 36.45 -3.09 -41.66
C PRO A 15 36.31 -4.62 -41.93
N PRO A 16 37.43 -5.37 -41.97
CA PRO A 16 37.52 -6.76 -42.45
C PRO A 16 37.22 -7.83 -41.36
N PRO A 17 37.04 -9.11 -41.75
CA PRO A 17 36.69 -10.21 -40.84
C PRO A 17 37.93 -10.80 -40.13
N ALA A 18 37.72 -11.36 -38.94
CA ALA A 18 38.72 -12.13 -38.20
C ALA A 18 38.38 -13.62 -38.24
N ASP A 19 39.37 -14.44 -38.58
CA ASP A 19 39.32 -15.91 -38.62
C ASP A 19 39.36 -16.55 -37.21
N PRO A 20 38.84 -17.77 -37.07
CA PRO A 20 38.78 -18.50 -35.80
C PRO A 20 40.05 -19.35 -35.58
N LYS A 21 40.48 -19.45 -34.32
CA LYS A 21 41.41 -20.50 -33.88
C LYS A 21 40.70 -21.45 -32.92
N THR A 22 40.71 -22.71 -33.33
CA THR A 22 40.42 -23.97 -32.66
C THR A 22 41.48 -24.32 -31.61
N GLU A 23 41.21 -25.44 -30.92
CA GLU A 23 42.03 -26.22 -29.99
C GLU A 23 41.98 -25.76 -28.54
N ASP A 24 42.00 -26.61 -27.52
CA ASP A 24 41.64 -28.01 -27.28
C ASP A 24 41.99 -28.17 -25.79
N SER A 25 41.20 -28.90 -25.01
CA SER A 25 41.74 -29.89 -24.05
C SER A 25 40.67 -30.36 -23.07
N GLU A 26 40.53 -31.67 -23.10
CA GLU A 26 39.82 -32.58 -22.20
C GLU A 26 40.12 -32.35 -20.71
N ALA A 27 39.11 -32.61 -19.86
CA ALA A 27 39.33 -33.23 -18.56
C ALA A 27 38.12 -34.07 -18.16
N ARG A 28 38.42 -35.34 -17.90
CA ARG A 28 37.55 -36.46 -17.52
C ARG A 28 37.02 -36.34 -16.08
N MET A 29 35.85 -36.96 -15.91
CA MET A 29 35.35 -37.79 -14.80
C MET A 29 35.58 -37.33 -13.36
N ASP A 30 34.48 -37.18 -12.61
CA ASP A 30 34.18 -38.14 -11.55
C ASP A 30 32.69 -38.08 -11.15
N GLU A 31 32.08 -39.26 -11.23
CA GLU A 31 30.72 -39.62 -10.87
C GLU A 31 30.75 -40.11 -9.42
N LYS A 32 30.04 -39.44 -8.50
CA LYS A 32 29.72 -40.00 -7.17
C LYS A 32 28.34 -39.56 -6.68
N ASP A 33 27.63 -40.59 -6.24
CA ASP A 33 26.30 -40.63 -5.67
C ASP A 33 26.14 -39.77 -4.40
N ALA A 34 24.93 -39.24 -4.20
CA ALA A 34 24.34 -39.10 -2.87
C ALA A 34 22.83 -38.85 -2.98
N GLU A 35 22.08 -39.87 -2.56
CA GLU A 35 20.66 -39.85 -2.20
C GLU A 35 20.38 -38.83 -1.08
N GLY A 36 19.18 -38.25 -1.06
CA GLY A 36 18.73 -37.40 0.05
C GLY A 36 17.45 -36.65 -0.27
N ALA A 37 16.32 -37.35 -0.16
CA ALA A 37 14.98 -36.78 -0.26
C ALA A 37 14.56 -36.16 1.08
N ASP A 38 14.11 -34.91 1.06
CA ASP A 38 13.30 -34.30 2.12
C ASP A 38 12.35 -33.28 1.48
N GLU A 39 11.13 -33.73 1.21
CA GLU A 39 10.03 -32.92 0.70
C GLU A 39 9.18 -32.44 1.90
N VAL A 40 9.35 -31.17 2.25
CA VAL A 40 8.54 -30.44 3.23
C VAL A 40 7.30 -29.91 2.51
N VAL A 41 6.14 -30.49 2.79
CA VAL A 41 4.85 -29.91 2.39
C VAL A 41 4.13 -29.38 3.63
N VAL A 42 3.96 -28.07 3.58
CA VAL A 42 3.06 -27.25 4.39
C VAL A 42 1.71 -27.23 3.68
N GLU A 43 0.62 -27.38 4.40
CA GLU A 43 -0.64 -26.60 4.31
C GLU A 43 -1.53 -27.02 5.49
N GLU A 44 -1.92 -26.09 6.36
CA GLU A 44 -3.16 -25.30 6.26
C GLU A 44 -4.41 -26.18 6.23
N ASP A 45 -5.09 -26.27 7.38
CA ASP A 45 -6.51 -26.56 7.43
C ASP A 45 -7.23 -25.43 8.18
N ALA A 46 -8.17 -24.84 7.47
CA ALA A 46 -9.22 -23.96 7.96
C ALA A 46 -10.55 -24.75 7.99
N LYS A 47 -11.48 -24.24 8.83
CA LYS A 47 -12.96 -24.33 8.80
C LYS A 47 -13.56 -25.04 10.02
N GLU A 48 -14.20 -24.27 10.89
CA GLU A 48 -15.65 -23.90 10.91
C GLU A 48 -16.41 -24.83 11.87
N GLU A 49 -16.67 -24.31 13.07
CA GLU A 49 -17.77 -24.72 13.94
C GLU A 49 -18.92 -23.71 13.78
N GLU A 50 -20.05 -24.18 13.23
CA GLU A 50 -21.41 -23.74 13.54
C GLU A 50 -22.04 -24.87 14.39
N GLU A 51 -22.97 -24.73 15.33
CA GLU A 51 -23.91 -23.68 15.69
C GLU A 51 -24.50 -24.09 17.05
N LYS A 52 -24.65 -23.17 18.01
CA LYS A 52 -25.62 -23.33 19.12
C LYS A 52 -25.82 -22.04 19.90
N ILE A 53 -26.76 -21.18 19.50
CA ILE A 53 -27.33 -20.18 20.42
C ILE A 53 -28.84 -20.04 20.20
N THR A 54 -29.57 -20.38 21.25
CA THR A 54 -31.00 -20.14 21.46
C THR A 54 -31.28 -18.67 21.83
N SER A 55 -32.17 -18.06 21.04
CA SER A 55 -33.22 -17.10 21.38
C SER A 55 -33.04 -16.11 22.56
N SER A 56 -33.03 -14.81 22.23
CA SER A 56 -33.83 -13.82 22.97
C SER A 56 -34.18 -12.64 22.04
N LEU A 57 -35.49 -12.37 21.91
CA LEU A 57 -36.07 -11.26 21.17
C LEU A 57 -36.16 -10.02 22.07
N VAL A 58 -35.71 -8.86 21.58
CA VAL A 58 -36.13 -7.54 22.08
C VAL A 58 -36.43 -6.64 20.87
N THR A 59 -37.65 -6.11 20.86
CA THR A 59 -38.29 -5.24 19.86
C THR A 59 -37.87 -3.79 20.04
N THR A 60 -37.60 -3.04 18.96
CA THR A 60 -37.80 -1.57 18.86
C THR A 60 -38.07 -1.11 17.42
N PRO A 61 -38.69 0.07 17.20
CA PRO A 61 -39.44 0.36 15.98
C PRO A 61 -38.86 1.45 15.05
N ASN A 62 -39.26 1.34 13.78
CA ASN A 62 -39.52 2.34 12.73
C ASN A 62 -38.80 3.71 12.76
N ARG A 63 -38.06 4.01 11.66
CA ARG A 63 -37.95 5.38 11.16
C ARG A 63 -37.73 5.49 9.63
N ALA A 64 -38.58 6.33 9.07
CA ALA A 64 -38.72 6.96 7.75
C ALA A 64 -37.57 6.90 6.72
N GLU A 65 -37.97 6.57 5.49
CA GLU A 65 -37.22 6.72 4.24
C GLU A 65 -37.26 8.17 3.73
N SER A 66 -36.12 8.69 3.28
CA SER A 66 -36.03 9.87 2.42
C SER A 66 -35.29 9.50 1.13
N ASN A 67 -35.91 9.84 -0.01
CA ASN A 67 -35.42 9.54 -1.35
C ASN A 67 -34.33 10.54 -1.78
N SER A 68 -33.20 10.04 -2.30
CA SER A 68 -32.29 10.81 -3.16
C SER A 68 -31.82 9.94 -4.35
N PRO A 69 -31.64 10.47 -5.57
CA PRO A 69 -31.37 9.65 -6.76
C PRO A 69 -29.96 9.87 -7.32
N PHE A 70 -29.09 8.86 -7.19
CA PHE A 70 -28.19 8.32 -8.24
C PHE A 70 -27.18 7.37 -7.58
N ASP A 71 -27.40 6.06 -7.66
CA ASP A 71 -26.43 5.07 -7.20
C ASP A 71 -26.39 3.88 -8.18
N ARG A 72 -25.23 3.71 -8.84
CA ARG A 72 -24.96 2.69 -9.87
C ARG A 72 -24.38 1.39 -9.28
N SER A 73 -24.72 1.05 -8.04
CA SER A 73 -24.19 -0.12 -7.33
C SER A 73 -25.19 -1.28 -7.13
N LYS A 74 -26.40 -1.21 -7.68
CA LYS A 74 -27.45 -2.24 -7.49
C LYS A 74 -27.58 -3.19 -8.69
N ALA A 75 -26.62 -4.10 -8.86
CA ALA A 75 -26.76 -5.20 -9.82
C ALA A 75 -26.14 -6.52 -9.35
N MET A 76 -26.06 -6.81 -8.05
CA MET A 76 -25.82 -8.17 -7.53
C MET A 76 -26.31 -8.29 -6.07
N SER A 77 -27.62 -8.34 -5.83
CA SER A 77 -28.19 -8.79 -4.54
C SER A 77 -29.72 -8.74 -4.59
N THR A 78 -30.38 -9.86 -4.91
CA THR A 78 -31.70 -10.26 -4.38
C THR A 78 -32.06 -11.66 -4.91
N PHE A 79 -31.71 -12.71 -4.16
CA PHE A 79 -32.47 -13.95 -4.13
C PHE A 79 -33.08 -14.03 -2.72
N LYS A 80 -34.33 -13.58 -2.56
CA LYS A 80 -35.09 -13.73 -1.32
C LYS A 80 -35.65 -15.15 -1.27
N ALA A 81 -35.18 -15.95 -0.32
CA ALA A 81 -35.78 -17.24 0.02
C ALA A 81 -37.11 -17.00 0.76
N THR A 82 -38.21 -17.54 0.24
CA THR A 82 -39.50 -17.63 0.94
C THR A 82 -39.53 -18.88 1.84
N PRO A 83 -40.16 -18.83 3.02
CA PRO A 83 -40.20 -19.96 3.96
C PRO A 83 -41.17 -21.06 3.48
N ARG A 84 -40.71 -22.31 3.50
CA ARG A 84 -41.51 -23.50 3.22
C ARG A 84 -42.48 -23.78 4.38
N ARG A 85 -43.78 -23.75 4.08
CA ARG A 85 -44.80 -24.46 4.86
C ARG A 85 -44.79 -25.95 4.48
N SER A 86 -44.89 -26.79 5.49
CA SER A 86 -45.06 -28.25 5.43
C SER A 86 -46.36 -28.64 4.71
N PRO A 87 -46.37 -29.68 3.85
CA PRO A 87 -47.61 -30.25 3.37
C PRO A 87 -47.94 -31.55 4.13
N GLY A 88 -49.15 -31.54 4.69
CA GLY A 88 -49.83 -32.73 5.17
C GLY A 88 -50.18 -33.68 4.04
N CYS A 89 -50.17 -34.96 4.42
CA CYS A 89 -50.71 -36.11 3.73
C CYS A 89 -52.07 -35.84 3.07
N LEU A 90 -52.15 -35.94 1.74
CA LEU A 90 -53.39 -36.26 1.01
C LEU A 90 -53.09 -37.06 -0.26
N ARG A 91 -53.49 -38.34 -0.19
CA ARG A 91 -54.04 -39.20 -1.24
C ARG A 91 -53.39 -39.25 -2.63
N SER A 92 -52.74 -40.40 -2.86
CA SER A 92 -52.73 -41.10 -4.15
C SER A 92 -54.11 -41.14 -4.79
N SER A 93 -54.24 -40.59 -5.99
CA SER A 93 -54.96 -41.18 -7.14
C SER A 93 -55.15 -40.13 -8.24
N MET A 94 -55.06 -40.59 -9.49
CA MET A 94 -55.41 -39.87 -10.73
C MET A 94 -54.55 -38.66 -11.09
N TRP A 95 -53.67 -38.83 -12.09
CA TRP A 95 -53.63 -38.08 -13.36
C TRP A 95 -52.54 -38.70 -14.26
N VAL A 96 -52.83 -39.87 -14.84
CA VAL A 96 -52.19 -40.34 -16.07
C VAL A 96 -53.21 -40.12 -17.17
N ARG A 97 -53.25 -38.92 -17.74
CA ARG A 97 -54.03 -38.62 -18.93
C ARG A 97 -53.16 -37.86 -19.93
N GLY A 98 -52.74 -38.60 -20.96
CA GLY A 98 -52.50 -38.08 -22.30
C GLY A 98 -51.43 -37.02 -22.44
N VAL A 99 -50.16 -37.38 -22.24
CA VAL A 99 -49.07 -36.69 -22.94
C VAL A 99 -49.23 -37.04 -24.42
N LYS A 100 -49.97 -36.19 -25.14
CA LYS A 100 -49.97 -36.18 -26.60
C LYS A 100 -48.50 -36.12 -27.04
N HIS A 101 -48.14 -36.89 -28.05
CA HIS A 101 -46.81 -36.87 -28.67
C HIS A 101 -46.50 -35.46 -29.20
N GLY A 102 -46.08 -34.56 -28.30
CA GLY A 102 -45.48 -33.29 -28.65
C GLY A 102 -44.19 -33.61 -29.38
N ASN A 103 -43.99 -32.97 -30.53
CA ASN A 103 -42.82 -33.19 -31.37
C ASN A 103 -41.54 -33.09 -30.53
N ASN A 104 -40.76 -34.18 -30.45
CA ASN A 104 -39.44 -34.20 -29.79
C ASN A 104 -38.50 -33.11 -30.30
N ARG A 105 -38.76 -32.54 -31.50
CA ARG A 105 -38.05 -31.39 -32.06
C ARG A 105 -38.16 -30.12 -31.20
N ASP A 106 -39.31 -29.86 -30.60
CA ASP A 106 -39.50 -28.63 -29.81
C ASP A 106 -38.72 -28.69 -28.49
N LEU A 107 -38.60 -29.89 -27.89
CA LEU A 107 -37.79 -30.10 -26.70
C LEU A 107 -36.29 -29.91 -27.00
N LEU A 108 -35.79 -30.47 -28.11
CA LEU A 108 -34.40 -30.31 -28.54
C LEU A 108 -34.04 -28.84 -28.87
N ASN A 109 -34.94 -28.12 -29.54
CA ASN A 109 -34.75 -26.70 -29.84
C ASN A 109 -34.71 -25.85 -28.56
N ASN A 110 -35.56 -26.15 -27.58
CA ASN A 110 -35.57 -25.45 -26.29
C ASN A 110 -34.30 -25.71 -25.47
N ILE A 111 -33.78 -26.94 -25.47
CA ILE A 111 -32.51 -27.27 -24.81
C ILE A 111 -31.35 -26.50 -25.48
N THR A 112 -31.28 -26.55 -26.80
CA THR A 112 -30.21 -25.85 -27.56
C THR A 112 -30.25 -24.33 -27.36
N TYR A 113 -31.45 -23.73 -27.31
CA TYR A 113 -31.61 -22.31 -27.01
C TYR A 113 -31.14 -21.95 -25.60
N MET A 114 -31.48 -22.76 -24.60
CA MET A 114 -31.05 -22.55 -23.22
C MET A 114 -29.53 -22.69 -23.06
N GLU A 115 -28.91 -23.67 -23.73
CA GLU A 115 -27.46 -23.85 -23.76
C GLU A 115 -26.76 -22.65 -24.42
N ASN A 116 -27.23 -22.21 -25.60
CA ASN A 116 -26.67 -21.04 -26.29
C ASN A 116 -26.81 -19.75 -25.47
N ASN A 117 -27.96 -19.53 -24.83
CA ASN A 117 -28.18 -18.38 -23.96
C ASN A 117 -27.26 -18.45 -22.72
N PHE A 118 -27.11 -19.63 -22.12
CA PHE A 118 -26.18 -19.82 -21.01
C PHE A 118 -24.73 -19.52 -21.42
N HIS A 119 -24.27 -20.03 -22.57
CA HIS A 119 -22.93 -19.73 -23.09
C HIS A 119 -22.72 -18.25 -23.35
N GLN A 120 -23.67 -17.56 -24.01
CA GLN A 120 -23.58 -16.12 -24.26
C GLN A 120 -23.49 -15.32 -22.96
N ARG A 121 -24.32 -15.67 -21.96
CA ARG A 121 -24.29 -15.01 -20.64
C ARG A 121 -23.00 -15.28 -19.89
N LEU A 122 -22.48 -16.51 -19.95
CA LEU A 122 -21.21 -16.87 -19.33
C LEU A 122 -20.04 -16.13 -20.00
N THR A 123 -19.99 -16.08 -21.33
CA THR A 123 -18.97 -15.33 -22.08
C THR A 123 -19.05 -13.84 -21.77
N ALA A 124 -20.24 -13.25 -21.73
CA ALA A 124 -20.43 -11.84 -21.38
C ALA A 124 -19.96 -11.54 -19.94
N TRP A 125 -20.26 -12.44 -19.00
CA TRP A 125 -19.85 -12.32 -17.60
C TRP A 125 -18.33 -12.48 -17.40
N ILE A 126 -17.71 -13.48 -18.05
CA ILE A 126 -16.25 -13.63 -18.04
C ILE A 126 -15.60 -12.40 -18.67
N SER A 127 -16.14 -11.89 -19.77
CA SER A 127 -15.61 -10.70 -20.46
C SER A 127 -15.77 -9.44 -19.61
N SER A 128 -16.84 -9.30 -18.81
CA SER A 128 -16.94 -8.19 -17.86
C SER A 128 -15.90 -8.28 -16.76
N PHE A 129 -15.59 -9.49 -16.27
CA PHE A 129 -14.57 -9.69 -15.24
C PHE A 129 -13.15 -9.40 -15.78
N VAL A 130 -12.82 -9.87 -16.99
CA VAL A 130 -11.53 -9.54 -17.63
C VAL A 130 -11.36 -8.04 -17.82
N ARG A 131 -12.45 -7.30 -18.10
CA ARG A 131 -12.43 -5.83 -18.23
C ARG A 131 -12.13 -5.10 -16.92
N THR A 132 -12.36 -5.71 -15.75
CA THR A 132 -12.01 -5.10 -14.46
C THR A 132 -10.56 -5.38 -14.05
N ASP A 133 -9.85 -6.27 -14.75
CA ASP A 133 -8.45 -6.55 -14.48
C ASP A 133 -7.59 -5.32 -14.83
N PRO A 134 -6.80 -4.77 -13.89
CA PRO A 134 -5.95 -3.62 -14.16
C PRO A 134 -4.96 -3.88 -15.32
N ARG A 135 -4.53 -5.14 -15.54
CA ARG A 135 -3.71 -5.53 -16.70
C ARG A 135 -4.40 -5.23 -18.00
N HIS A 136 -5.65 -5.65 -18.09
CA HIS A 136 -6.44 -5.51 -19.30
C HIS A 136 -6.73 -4.02 -19.57
N GLN A 137 -7.06 -3.26 -18.53
CA GLN A 137 -7.31 -1.81 -18.66
C GLN A 137 -6.08 -1.06 -19.17
N ILE A 138 -4.89 -1.33 -18.58
CA ILE A 138 -3.67 -0.65 -19.00
C ILE A 138 -3.22 -1.13 -20.39
N PHE A 139 -3.31 -2.42 -20.67
CA PHE A 139 -3.03 -2.95 -22.01
C PHE A 139 -3.94 -2.32 -23.07
N ARG A 140 -5.23 -2.18 -22.77
CA ARG A 140 -6.19 -1.52 -23.64
C ARG A 140 -5.81 -0.06 -23.88
N PHE A 141 -5.52 0.69 -22.81
CA PHE A 141 -5.06 2.07 -22.90
C PHE A 141 -3.84 2.20 -23.84
N PHE A 142 -2.81 1.37 -23.67
CA PHE A 142 -1.64 1.44 -24.55
C PHE A 142 -1.91 1.03 -25.99
N ASN A 143 -2.85 0.11 -26.24
CA ASN A 143 -3.28 -0.19 -27.60
C ASN A 143 -4.04 0.99 -28.22
N ASP A 144 -4.88 1.67 -27.45
CA ASP A 144 -5.62 2.85 -27.92
C ASP A 144 -4.62 3.99 -28.24
N VAL A 145 -3.63 4.23 -27.36
CA VAL A 145 -2.53 5.18 -27.60
C VAL A 145 -1.73 4.81 -28.85
N ALA A 146 -1.36 3.54 -29.02
CA ALA A 146 -0.59 3.08 -30.18
C ALA A 146 -1.37 3.24 -31.51
N ARG A 147 -2.71 3.18 -31.45
CA ARG A 147 -3.58 3.28 -32.63
C ARG A 147 -3.98 4.70 -32.99
N GLU A 148 -4.33 5.50 -31.99
CA GLU A 148 -4.91 6.84 -32.20
C GLU A 148 -3.88 7.96 -32.07
N GLY A 149 -2.76 7.70 -31.39
CA GLY A 149 -1.77 8.69 -30.97
C GLY A 149 -2.14 9.31 -29.62
N ALA A 150 -1.13 9.70 -28.84
CA ALA A 150 -1.32 10.26 -27.50
C ALA A 150 -2.13 11.57 -27.49
N GLU A 151 -1.91 12.45 -28.49
CA GLU A 151 -2.55 13.77 -28.58
C GLU A 151 -4.08 13.68 -28.63
N LYS A 152 -4.63 12.70 -29.36
CA LYS A 152 -6.09 12.57 -29.51
C LYS A 152 -6.79 12.08 -28.24
N ILE A 153 -6.08 11.36 -27.37
CA ILE A 153 -6.64 10.82 -26.14
C ILE A 153 -6.78 11.92 -25.08
N GLU A 154 -5.84 12.87 -25.07
CA GLU A 154 -5.89 14.04 -24.18
C GLU A 154 -7.07 14.95 -24.54
N ASP A 155 -7.29 15.22 -25.83
CA ASP A 155 -8.38 16.09 -26.32
C ASP A 155 -9.78 15.55 -26.01
N ILE A 156 -9.95 14.22 -25.94
CA ILE A 156 -11.24 13.55 -25.69
C ILE A 156 -11.49 13.35 -24.17
N GLY A 157 -10.55 13.75 -23.31
CA GLY A 157 -10.73 13.72 -21.86
C GLY A 157 -10.56 12.33 -21.22
N MET A 158 -9.62 11.52 -21.72
CA MET A 158 -9.27 10.17 -21.20
C MET A 158 -10.45 9.17 -21.13
N GLU A 159 -11.62 9.52 -21.68
CA GLU A 159 -12.77 8.63 -21.68
C GLU A 159 -12.53 7.54 -22.73
N ILE A 160 -12.13 6.36 -22.27
CA ILE A 160 -11.89 5.18 -23.11
C ILE A 160 -13.20 4.85 -23.82
N ARG A 161 -13.35 5.28 -25.07
CA ARG A 161 -14.54 4.95 -25.85
C ARG A 161 -14.59 3.44 -26.04
N GLU A 162 -15.71 2.86 -25.65
CA GLU A 162 -15.98 1.45 -25.89
C GLU A 162 -16.14 1.24 -27.40
N GLU A 163 -15.03 0.95 -28.06
CA GLU A 163 -14.93 0.58 -29.47
C GLU A 163 -15.75 1.49 -30.38
N THR A 164 -15.23 2.69 -30.68
CA THR A 164 -15.63 3.39 -31.90
C THR A 164 -15.20 2.57 -33.10
N ALA A 165 -16.06 1.61 -33.46
CA ALA A 165 -16.32 0.91 -34.70
C ALA A 165 -15.23 1.01 -35.78
N THR A 166 -13.97 0.74 -35.43
CA THR A 166 -12.92 0.63 -36.43
C THR A 166 -13.27 -0.64 -37.20
N PRO A 167 -13.62 -0.55 -38.49
CA PRO A 167 -14.06 -1.70 -39.26
C PRO A 167 -13.04 -2.82 -39.10
N TYR A 168 -13.52 -4.07 -38.95
CA TYR A 168 -12.66 -5.24 -38.73
C TYR A 168 -11.52 -5.33 -39.76
N ILE A 169 -11.79 -4.86 -40.99
CA ILE A 169 -10.82 -4.74 -42.08
C ILE A 169 -9.66 -3.80 -41.73
N LEU A 170 -9.92 -2.61 -41.17
CA LEU A 170 -8.86 -1.67 -40.78
C LEU A 170 -8.05 -2.17 -39.59
N ARG A 171 -8.65 -2.96 -38.68
CA ARG A 171 -7.90 -3.64 -37.60
C ARG A 171 -6.82 -4.58 -38.14
N ALA A 172 -7.03 -5.19 -39.31
CA ALA A 172 -6.02 -6.05 -39.94
C ALA A 172 -4.83 -5.26 -40.52
N PHE A 173 -5.00 -3.97 -40.81
CA PHE A 173 -3.95 -3.10 -41.37
C PHE A 173 -3.23 -2.25 -40.32
N CYS A 174 -3.86 -1.98 -39.16
CA CYS A 174 -3.20 -1.38 -38.01
C CYS A 174 -2.25 -2.40 -37.35
N LYS A 175 -1.02 -2.53 -37.87
CA LYS A 175 0.04 -3.38 -37.31
C LYS A 175 0.63 -2.87 -35.99
N ALA A 176 0.29 -1.64 -35.58
CA ALA A 176 0.70 -1.10 -34.30
C ALA A 176 -0.05 -1.81 -33.17
N SER A 177 0.61 -2.79 -32.54
CA SER A 177 0.15 -3.42 -31.30
C SER A 177 1.11 -3.09 -30.17
N ALA A 178 0.57 -2.78 -29.01
CA ALA A 178 1.37 -2.69 -27.80
C ALA A 178 1.55 -4.10 -27.23
N PHE A 179 2.72 -4.37 -26.65
CA PHE A 179 2.89 -5.46 -25.71
C PHE A 179 3.39 -4.89 -24.38
N SER A 180 2.95 -5.50 -23.28
CA SER A 180 3.28 -5.07 -21.92
C SER A 180 3.82 -6.24 -21.11
N VAL A 181 4.95 -6.05 -20.46
CA VAL A 181 5.56 -6.99 -19.52
C VAL A 181 5.35 -6.48 -18.11
N TRP A 182 4.85 -7.34 -17.23
CA TRP A 182 4.46 -6.98 -15.87
C TRP A 182 5.34 -7.68 -14.85
N ARG A 183 5.64 -6.98 -13.75
CA ARG A 183 6.24 -7.64 -12.58
C ARG A 183 5.22 -8.59 -11.93
N PRO A 184 5.68 -9.64 -11.25
CA PRO A 184 4.79 -10.48 -10.45
C PRO A 184 4.05 -9.67 -9.40
N THR A 185 2.72 -9.69 -9.45
CA THR A 185 1.82 -9.11 -8.46
C THR A 185 0.96 -10.23 -7.86
N SER A 186 0.66 -10.15 -6.56
CA SER A 186 -0.15 -11.20 -5.92
C SER A 186 -1.57 -11.22 -6.46
N ASN A 187 -2.15 -12.42 -6.58
CA ASN A 187 -3.54 -12.59 -7.00
C ASN A 187 -4.51 -11.85 -6.05
N GLU A 188 -4.21 -11.80 -4.75
CA GLU A 188 -5.01 -11.02 -3.79
C GLU A 188 -4.99 -9.52 -4.05
N ALA A 189 -3.85 -8.93 -4.44
CA ALA A 189 -3.80 -7.52 -4.78
C ALA A 189 -4.59 -7.23 -6.07
N ILE A 190 -4.47 -8.11 -7.08
CA ILE A 190 -5.26 -8.01 -8.33
C ILE A 190 -6.75 -8.11 -8.02
N ARG A 191 -7.18 -9.13 -7.28
CA ARG A 191 -8.57 -9.31 -6.85
C ARG A 191 -9.12 -8.05 -6.17
N LYS A 192 -8.36 -7.47 -5.23
CA LYS A 192 -8.76 -6.27 -4.49
C LYS A 192 -8.90 -5.03 -5.38
N MET A 193 -8.07 -4.89 -6.41
CA MET A 193 -8.27 -3.83 -7.42
C MET A 193 -9.51 -4.09 -8.27
N MET A 194 -9.72 -5.34 -8.70
CA MET A 194 -10.87 -5.73 -9.51
C MET A 194 -12.21 -5.56 -8.77
N THR A 195 -12.24 -5.81 -7.46
CA THR A 195 -13.44 -5.64 -6.62
C THR A 195 -13.60 -4.21 -6.11
N GLY A 196 -12.62 -3.34 -6.32
CA GLY A 196 -12.61 -1.98 -5.77
C GLY A 196 -12.38 -1.92 -4.26
N GLU A 197 -11.96 -3.02 -3.63
CA GLU A 197 -11.57 -3.07 -2.22
C GLU A 197 -10.28 -2.28 -1.93
N GLY A 198 -9.46 -2.03 -2.96
CA GLY A 198 -8.25 -1.21 -2.83
C GLY A 198 -7.77 -0.65 -4.17
N THR A 199 -6.81 0.26 -4.09
CA THR A 199 -6.26 0.96 -5.25
C THR A 199 -4.77 0.69 -5.41
N GLY A 200 -4.27 0.79 -6.64
CA GLY A 200 -2.87 0.57 -6.98
C GLY A 200 -1.94 1.53 -6.23
N LYS A 201 -0.76 1.02 -5.84
CA LYS A 201 0.28 1.81 -5.19
C LYS A 201 0.92 2.80 -6.16
N GLY A 202 0.90 4.09 -5.81
CA GLY A 202 1.62 5.15 -6.49
C GLY A 202 3.12 5.18 -6.16
N LEU A 203 3.84 6.10 -6.81
CA LEU A 203 5.30 6.23 -6.63
C LEU A 203 5.70 6.76 -5.25
N ASP A 204 4.82 7.44 -4.54
CA ASP A 204 5.04 8.08 -3.24
C ASP A 204 5.01 7.06 -2.08
N VAL A 205 4.17 6.03 -2.18
CA VAL A 205 4.12 4.94 -1.22
C VAL A 205 5.32 4.03 -1.46
N LYS A 206 6.17 3.82 -0.45
CA LYS A 206 7.35 2.94 -0.55
C LYS A 206 7.27 1.67 0.30
N GLY A 207 6.26 1.54 1.16
CA GLY A 207 6.00 0.35 1.97
C GLY A 207 5.82 -0.92 1.13
N LYS A 208 6.07 -2.08 1.73
CA LYS A 208 5.86 -3.39 1.11
C LYS A 208 4.48 -3.93 1.47
N SER A 209 3.86 -4.59 0.51
CA SER A 209 2.59 -5.30 0.72
C SER A 209 2.76 -6.55 1.57
N ALA A 210 1.73 -6.85 2.35
CA ALA A 210 1.63 -8.12 3.06
C ALA A 210 1.41 -9.27 2.06
N LYS A 211 2.08 -10.41 2.30
CA LYS A 211 1.99 -11.61 1.47
C LYS A 211 0.89 -12.58 1.92
N LYS A 212 0.49 -12.54 3.19
CA LYS A 212 -0.50 -13.43 3.80
C LYS A 212 -1.25 -12.74 4.94
N GLY A 213 -2.19 -13.46 5.54
CA GLY A 213 -3.04 -12.98 6.62
C GLY A 213 -4.14 -12.01 6.15
N PRO A 214 -4.90 -11.41 7.09
CA PRO A 214 -6.01 -10.49 6.79
C PRO A 214 -5.61 -9.28 5.95
N LEU A 215 -4.35 -8.86 6.05
CA LEU A 215 -3.81 -7.73 5.28
C LEU A 215 -3.24 -8.13 3.92
N SER A 216 -3.30 -9.41 3.51
CA SER A 216 -2.70 -9.90 2.27
C SER A 216 -3.06 -9.01 1.07
N GLY A 217 -2.07 -8.59 0.30
CA GLY A 217 -2.25 -7.69 -0.84
C GLY A 217 -2.33 -6.20 -0.49
N PHE A 218 -2.67 -5.78 0.73
CA PHE A 218 -2.57 -4.39 1.17
C PHE A 218 -1.15 -4.02 1.58
N VAL A 219 -0.86 -2.71 1.70
CA VAL A 219 0.36 -2.17 2.31
C VAL A 219 0.09 -1.83 3.79
N PRO A 220 0.53 -2.68 4.75
CA PRO A 220 0.40 -2.35 6.17
C PRO A 220 1.09 -1.03 6.49
N PHE A 221 0.45 -0.18 7.29
CA PHE A 221 1.11 1.01 7.80
C PHE A 221 2.23 0.63 8.77
N MET A 222 2.00 -0.40 9.60
CA MET A 222 2.99 -0.95 10.52
C MET A 222 3.90 -1.95 9.82
N GLN A 223 5.16 -1.58 9.57
CA GLN A 223 6.19 -2.39 8.91
C GLN A 223 7.24 -2.96 9.89
N ILE A 224 7.01 -2.74 11.18
CA ILE A 224 7.78 -3.34 12.28
C ILE A 224 6.84 -4.19 13.15
N TYR A 225 7.35 -5.30 13.68
CA TYR A 225 6.64 -6.13 14.66
C TYR A 225 7.54 -6.61 15.79
N GLU A 226 8.82 -6.23 15.76
CA GLU A 226 9.75 -6.49 16.84
C GLU A 226 9.80 -5.28 17.75
N GLU A 227 9.55 -5.46 19.05
CA GLU A 227 9.54 -4.37 20.03
C GLU A 227 10.86 -3.57 20.04
N ASN A 228 11.99 -4.27 19.86
CA ASN A 228 13.32 -3.64 19.75
C ASN A 228 13.46 -2.71 18.54
N HIS A 229 12.63 -2.87 17.50
CA HIS A 229 12.64 -2.02 16.32
C HIS A 229 11.96 -0.68 16.53
N LYS A 230 11.13 -0.50 17.57
CA LYS A 230 10.56 0.81 17.92
C LYS A 230 11.64 1.88 18.11
N LYS A 231 12.76 1.51 18.76
CA LYS A 231 13.92 2.40 19.00
C LYS A 231 14.70 2.75 17.72
N LYS A 232 14.54 1.97 16.65
CA LYS A 232 15.21 2.17 15.36
C LYS A 232 14.38 3.06 14.42
N VAL A 233 13.09 3.22 14.68
CA VAL A 233 12.22 4.12 13.92
C VAL A 233 12.49 5.55 14.35
N ARG A 234 12.57 6.46 13.39
CA ARG A 234 12.85 7.86 13.68
C ARG A 234 11.64 8.52 14.31
N TRP A 235 11.89 9.30 15.36
CA TRP A 235 10.86 10.14 15.96
C TRP A 235 10.27 11.12 14.93
N PRO A 236 8.93 11.24 14.85
CA PRO A 236 8.29 12.19 13.95
C PRO A 236 8.70 13.64 14.21
N PRO A 237 8.70 14.50 13.16
CA PRO A 237 8.88 15.94 13.34
C PRO A 237 7.79 16.55 14.23
N LYS A 238 8.15 17.57 15.02
CA LYS A 238 7.25 18.24 15.97
C LYS A 238 6.00 18.86 15.31
N ASN A 239 6.15 19.32 14.07
CA ASN A 239 5.11 20.01 13.30
C ASN A 239 4.41 19.10 12.26
N ALA A 240 4.72 17.80 12.24
CA ALA A 240 4.09 16.89 11.30
C ALA A 240 2.67 16.53 11.77
N MET A 241 1.70 16.72 10.90
CA MET A 241 0.31 16.29 11.08
C MET A 241 0.03 15.08 10.18
N MET A 242 -0.91 14.23 10.58
CA MET A 242 -1.38 13.13 9.75
C MET A 242 -2.90 12.92 9.91
N ARG A 243 -3.49 12.24 8.92
CA ARG A 243 -4.91 11.88 8.89
C ARG A 243 -5.07 10.37 9.03
N ILE A 244 -6.03 9.97 9.87
CA ILE A 244 -6.38 8.57 10.14
C ILE A 244 -7.88 8.43 9.90
N TYR A 245 -8.28 7.46 9.11
CA TYR A 245 -9.68 7.15 8.84
C TYR A 245 -10.07 5.82 9.48
N TYR A 246 -11.33 5.72 9.85
CA TYR A 246 -11.98 4.57 10.48
C TYR A 246 -13.23 4.22 9.68
N LYS A 247 -13.57 2.92 9.64
CA LYS A 247 -14.78 2.45 8.97
C LYS A 247 -16.06 2.74 9.76
N SER A 248 -15.97 2.83 11.09
CA SER A 248 -17.12 3.09 11.96
C SER A 248 -16.93 4.37 12.78
N GLU A 249 -18.02 5.09 12.98
CA GLU A 249 -18.07 6.29 13.82
C GLU A 249 -17.68 5.97 15.26
N ALA A 250 -18.14 4.83 15.80
CA ALA A 250 -17.81 4.37 17.14
C ALA A 250 -16.29 4.15 17.32
N ALA A 251 -15.61 3.57 16.34
CA ALA A 251 -14.16 3.39 16.38
C ALA A 251 -13.40 4.74 16.30
N ARG A 252 -13.83 5.65 15.41
CA ARG A 252 -13.29 7.02 15.36
C ARG A 252 -13.45 7.71 16.71
N ASP A 253 -14.63 7.66 17.32
CA ASP A 253 -14.92 8.39 18.55
C ASP A 253 -14.16 7.86 19.76
N TYR A 254 -14.01 6.54 19.85
CA TYR A 254 -13.16 5.93 20.85
C TYR A 254 -11.71 6.40 20.69
N ALA A 255 -11.15 6.28 19.49
CA ALA A 255 -9.77 6.72 19.22
C ALA A 255 -9.60 8.24 19.45
N PHE A 256 -10.56 9.06 19.05
CA PHE A 256 -10.55 10.51 19.25
C PHE A 256 -10.45 10.88 20.73
N LYS A 257 -11.25 10.22 21.58
CA LYS A 257 -11.22 10.43 23.04
C LYS A 257 -9.85 10.09 23.62
N GLU A 258 -9.32 8.92 23.29
CA GLU A 258 -8.01 8.46 23.79
C GLU A 258 -6.87 9.37 23.30
N LEU A 259 -6.88 9.79 22.04
CA LEU A 259 -5.89 10.70 21.47
C LEU A 259 -5.96 12.10 22.11
N CYS A 260 -7.16 12.61 22.44
CA CYS A 260 -7.32 13.88 23.16
C CYS A 260 -6.73 13.83 24.58
N LEU A 261 -6.97 12.72 25.30
CA LEU A 261 -6.41 12.51 26.65
C LEU A 261 -4.88 12.47 26.59
N LEU A 262 -4.34 11.65 25.69
CA LEU A 262 -2.89 11.53 25.49
C LEU A 262 -2.26 12.84 25.05
N SER A 263 -2.92 13.61 24.18
CA SER A 263 -2.42 14.92 23.74
C SER A 263 -2.24 15.89 24.91
N SER A 264 -3.22 15.93 25.82
CA SER A 264 -3.19 16.79 27.00
C SER A 264 -2.08 16.37 27.97
N GLU A 265 -1.92 15.06 28.18
CA GLU A 265 -0.84 14.48 28.98
C GLU A 265 0.55 14.84 28.40
N MET A 266 0.75 14.60 27.09
CA MET A 266 2.00 14.93 26.40
C MET A 266 2.33 16.42 26.47
N ALA A 267 1.33 17.29 26.33
CA ALA A 267 1.50 18.73 26.45
C ALA A 267 1.94 19.14 27.86
N SER A 268 1.34 18.54 28.90
CA SER A 268 1.71 18.75 30.31
C SER A 268 3.16 18.33 30.56
N ILE A 269 3.51 17.09 30.20
CA ILE A 269 4.87 16.54 30.38
C ILE A 269 5.91 17.40 29.64
N ALA A 270 5.62 17.79 28.40
CA ALA A 270 6.53 18.63 27.63
C ALA A 270 6.66 20.05 28.23
N SER A 271 5.60 20.59 28.84
CA SER A 271 5.64 21.89 29.51
C SER A 271 6.48 21.87 30.78
N GLU A 272 6.33 20.82 31.59
CA GLU A 272 7.12 20.59 32.80
C GLU A 272 8.59 20.38 32.46
N ALA A 273 8.90 19.54 31.46
CA ALA A 273 10.26 19.34 30.97
C ALA A 273 10.90 20.66 30.51
N LYS A 274 10.16 21.51 29.78
CA LYS A 274 10.67 22.84 29.37
C LYS A 274 10.94 23.72 30.58
N PHE A 275 10.06 23.71 31.57
CA PHE A 275 10.22 24.47 32.80
C PHE A 275 11.49 24.04 33.54
N THR A 276 11.65 22.74 33.80
CA THR A 276 12.84 22.16 34.46
C THR A 276 14.14 22.50 33.72
N LEU A 277 14.13 22.42 32.39
CA LEU A 277 15.29 22.75 31.58
C LEU A 277 15.60 24.25 31.53
N SER A 278 14.58 25.10 31.71
CA SER A 278 14.75 26.57 31.77
C SER A 278 15.36 27.04 33.09
N GLU A 279 15.14 26.31 34.19
CA GLU A 279 15.73 26.65 35.50
C GLU A 279 17.24 26.40 35.56
N ARG A 280 17.79 25.49 34.74
CA ARG A 280 19.23 25.16 34.73
C ARG A 280 19.84 25.17 33.32
N PRO A 281 19.96 26.35 32.68
CA PRO A 281 20.47 26.47 31.32
C PRO A 281 21.93 25.99 31.16
N GLU A 282 22.73 26.05 32.21
CA GLU A 282 24.13 25.58 32.18
C GLU A 282 24.25 24.06 32.11
N GLU A 283 23.34 23.32 32.76
CA GLU A 283 23.30 21.85 32.66
C GLU A 283 22.85 21.42 31.26
N LEU A 284 21.90 22.14 30.66
CA LEU A 284 21.48 21.90 29.28
C LEU A 284 22.64 22.11 28.29
N LYS A 285 23.43 23.18 28.45
CA LYS A 285 24.65 23.42 27.64
C LYS A 285 25.66 22.28 27.80
N LYS A 286 25.85 21.77 29.03
CA LYS A 286 26.73 20.63 29.30
C LYS A 286 26.22 19.37 28.61
N LEU A 287 24.93 19.07 28.73
CA LEU A 287 24.29 17.91 28.09
C LEU A 287 24.40 17.98 26.56
N ALA A 288 24.15 19.15 25.97
CA ALA A 288 24.29 19.37 24.54
C ALA A 288 25.73 19.16 24.05
N ARG A 289 26.74 19.62 24.81
CA ARG A 289 28.16 19.36 24.50
C ARG A 289 28.48 17.86 24.57
N THR A 290 27.98 17.17 25.60
CA THR A 290 28.16 15.72 25.74
C THR A 290 27.49 14.95 24.61
N ALA A 291 26.24 15.27 24.26
CA ALA A 291 25.51 14.62 23.17
C ALA A 291 26.22 14.81 21.81
N VAL A 292 26.74 16.01 21.52
CA VAL A 292 27.55 16.27 20.32
C VAL A 292 28.84 15.44 20.34
N ALA A 293 29.51 15.32 21.48
CA ALA A 293 30.71 14.50 21.63
C ALA A 293 30.41 13.01 21.41
N THR A 294 29.36 12.47 22.06
CA THR A 294 28.93 11.07 21.91
C THR A 294 28.52 10.75 20.47
N ARG A 295 27.74 11.62 19.82
CA ARG A 295 27.36 11.45 18.42
C ARG A 295 28.56 11.49 17.48
N ARG A 296 29.55 12.34 17.77
CA ARG A 296 30.80 12.40 16.99
C ARG A 296 31.60 11.11 17.12
N LEU A 297 31.57 10.46 18.29
CA LEU A 297 32.23 9.18 18.53
C LEU A 297 31.50 8.00 17.89
N SER A 298 30.17 8.04 17.80
CA SER A 298 29.37 6.96 17.18
C SER A 298 29.35 7.00 15.64
N MET A 299 29.76 8.11 15.03
CA MET A 299 29.82 8.24 13.57
C MET A 299 31.01 7.45 12.96
N PRO A 300 30.84 6.86 11.76
CA PRO A 300 31.94 6.23 11.01
C PRO A 300 33.11 7.21 10.77
N PRO A 301 34.38 6.76 10.79
CA PRO A 301 35.55 7.65 10.61
C PRO A 301 35.52 8.52 9.35
N LYS A 302 34.94 8.01 8.25
CA LYS A 302 34.76 8.76 7.00
C LYS A 302 33.87 9.98 7.19
N GLU A 303 32.75 9.83 7.89
CA GLU A 303 31.84 10.94 8.18
C GLU A 303 32.43 11.91 9.21
N GLN A 304 33.21 11.40 10.19
CA GLN A 304 33.93 12.26 11.12
C GLN A 304 34.93 13.18 10.40
N LYS A 305 35.61 12.68 9.36
CA LYS A 305 36.53 13.47 8.51
C LYS A 305 35.76 14.55 7.75
N SER A 306 34.61 14.22 7.15
CA SER A 306 33.74 15.18 6.48
C SER A 306 33.23 16.28 7.43
N LEU A 307 32.82 15.92 8.66
CA LEU A 307 32.43 16.90 9.68
C LEU A 307 33.59 17.78 10.15
N ARG A 308 34.80 17.24 10.26
CA ARG A 308 36.01 18.04 10.57
C ARG A 308 36.35 19.00 9.44
N ILE A 309 36.19 18.61 8.18
CA ILE A 309 36.40 19.49 7.02
C ILE A 309 35.35 20.61 7.01
N LEU A 310 34.07 20.29 7.28
CA LEU A 310 33.02 21.29 7.47
C LEU A 310 33.36 22.27 8.59
N HIS A 311 33.71 21.80 9.78
CA HIS A 311 34.07 22.69 10.90
C HIS A 311 35.33 23.51 10.66
N LYS A 312 36.36 22.96 9.99
CA LYS A 312 37.57 23.71 9.60
C LYS A 312 37.31 24.69 8.45
N GLY A 313 36.32 24.43 7.60
CA GLY A 313 35.89 25.30 6.51
C GLY A 313 34.91 26.41 6.95
N LEU A 314 34.21 26.23 8.07
CA LEU A 314 33.33 27.24 8.67
C LEU A 314 34.11 28.27 9.52
N SER A 315 35.04 28.97 8.89
CA SER A 315 35.23 30.40 9.23
C SER A 315 34.00 31.12 8.66
N THR A 316 32.99 31.34 9.50
CA THR A 316 31.66 31.83 9.14
C THR A 316 31.66 33.16 8.39
N THR A 317 32.75 33.92 8.49
CA THR A 317 32.98 35.18 7.75
C THR A 317 33.41 34.94 6.31
N LYS A 318 34.41 34.08 6.08
CA LYS A 318 34.96 33.84 4.74
C LYS A 318 33.95 33.17 3.80
N LEU A 319 33.14 32.24 4.32
CA LEU A 319 32.14 31.51 3.54
C LEU A 319 30.88 32.36 3.25
N ARG A 320 30.49 33.25 4.19
CA ARG A 320 29.46 34.28 3.93
C ARG A 320 29.93 35.29 2.89
N GLU A 321 31.19 35.69 2.92
CA GLU A 321 31.76 36.59 1.90
C GLU A 321 31.85 35.93 0.53
N THR A 322 32.35 34.69 0.41
CA THR A 322 32.39 34.00 -0.88
C THR A 322 30.99 33.71 -1.41
N PHE A 323 30.04 33.35 -0.56
CA PHE A 323 28.65 33.15 -0.98
C PHE A 323 27.99 34.47 -1.42
N LYS A 324 28.21 35.57 -0.70
CA LYS A 324 27.79 36.92 -1.14
C LYS A 324 28.41 37.30 -2.48
N LYS A 325 29.72 37.07 -2.67
CA LYS A 325 30.42 37.33 -3.94
C LYS A 325 29.88 36.48 -5.08
N MET A 326 29.58 35.21 -4.83
CA MET A 326 29.04 34.30 -5.83
C MET A 326 27.61 34.68 -6.23
N MET A 327 26.75 35.01 -5.26
CA MET A 327 25.38 35.45 -5.53
C MET A 327 25.35 36.81 -6.23
N SER A 328 26.19 37.75 -5.83
CA SER A 328 26.33 39.05 -6.50
C SER A 328 26.78 38.90 -7.95
N ARG A 329 27.74 38.01 -8.26
CA ARG A 329 28.13 37.69 -9.64
C ARG A 329 27.03 37.03 -10.45
N LYS A 330 26.21 36.16 -9.85
CA LYS A 330 25.08 35.53 -10.54
C LYS A 330 23.97 36.53 -10.84
N ILE A 331 23.68 37.45 -9.91
CA ILE A 331 22.69 38.51 -10.11
C ILE A 331 23.14 39.46 -11.22
N SER A 332 24.39 39.93 -11.20
CA SER A 332 24.93 40.79 -12.26
C SER A 332 24.92 40.11 -13.64
N ARG A 333 25.16 38.79 -13.70
CA ARG A 333 25.12 38.04 -14.96
C ARG A 333 23.70 37.82 -15.48
N VAL A 334 22.70 37.75 -14.59
CA VAL A 334 21.28 37.69 -14.96
C VAL A 334 20.81 39.07 -15.46
N GLU A 335 21.26 40.16 -14.85
CA GLU A 335 20.98 41.54 -15.31
C GLU A 335 21.68 41.86 -16.65
N GLU A 336 22.90 41.35 -16.86
CA GLU A 336 23.62 41.47 -18.13
C GLU A 336 22.98 40.62 -19.25
N LEU A 337 22.40 39.47 -18.91
CA LEU A 337 21.65 38.65 -19.86
C LEU A 337 20.26 39.24 -20.16
N SER A 338 19.59 39.85 -19.18
CA SER A 338 18.28 40.46 -19.40
C SER A 338 18.33 41.74 -20.23
N THR A 339 19.46 42.45 -20.22
CA THR A 339 19.69 43.67 -21.02
C THR A 339 20.09 43.40 -22.47
N ASN A 340 20.51 42.16 -22.80
CA ASN A 340 20.94 41.76 -24.14
C ASN A 340 19.93 40.88 -24.90
N LEU A 341 18.74 40.64 -24.32
CA LEU A 341 17.68 39.88 -24.98
C LEU A 341 16.76 40.81 -25.77
N CYS A 342 16.83 40.69 -27.10
CA CYS A 342 15.89 41.26 -28.06
C CYS A 342 14.44 40.82 -27.71
N PRO A 343 13.39 41.67 -27.87
CA PRO A 343 12.06 41.41 -27.31
C PRO A 343 11.31 40.20 -27.88
N THR A 344 11.87 39.45 -28.82
CA THR A 344 11.13 38.48 -29.66
C THR A 344 11.39 37.01 -29.33
N VAL A 345 12.20 36.66 -28.32
CA VAL A 345 12.58 35.24 -28.05
C VAL A 345 12.33 34.79 -26.60
N ALA A 346 11.43 35.44 -25.87
CA ALA A 346 11.11 35.08 -24.48
C ALA A 346 10.07 33.94 -24.32
N SER A 347 9.56 33.32 -25.39
CA SER A 347 8.43 32.37 -25.29
C SER A 347 8.76 30.89 -25.53
N GLN A 348 10.03 30.47 -25.71
CA GLN A 348 10.31 29.08 -26.14
C GLN A 348 11.45 28.33 -25.41
N ALA A 349 12.04 28.86 -24.33
CA ALA A 349 13.14 28.18 -23.64
C ALA A 349 12.79 27.80 -22.19
N ASN A 350 11.86 26.85 -22.03
CA ASN A 350 11.66 26.10 -20.79
C ASN A 350 10.99 24.76 -21.13
N ILE A 351 11.74 23.82 -21.71
CA ILE A 351 11.48 22.37 -21.75
C ILE A 351 12.76 21.76 -22.38
N ILE A 352 13.26 20.65 -21.81
CA ILE A 352 14.44 19.86 -22.21
C ILE A 352 15.78 20.28 -21.58
N VAL A 353 16.01 19.87 -20.33
CA VAL A 353 17.31 19.31 -19.89
C VAL A 353 17.03 18.31 -18.76
N SER A 354 17.04 17.00 -19.04
CA SER A 354 17.77 15.97 -18.27
C SER A 354 17.27 14.54 -18.53
N GLU A 355 17.85 13.81 -19.48
CA GLU A 355 18.00 12.35 -19.38
C GLU A 355 19.33 11.93 -20.02
N GLY A 356 20.23 11.37 -19.20
CA GLY A 356 21.47 10.73 -19.62
C GLY A 356 21.48 9.31 -19.07
N LYS A 357 21.54 8.33 -19.98
CA LYS A 357 21.54 6.88 -19.77
C LYS A 357 22.90 6.34 -19.30
N ASP A 358 22.89 5.14 -18.72
CA ASP A 358 23.81 4.05 -19.09
C ASP A 358 23.25 2.68 -18.63
N GLU A 359 23.11 1.76 -19.60
CA GLU A 359 22.73 0.33 -19.45
C GLU A 359 23.76 -0.51 -20.24
N ARG A 360 24.07 -1.72 -19.74
CA ARG A 360 24.69 -2.81 -20.52
C ARG A 360 24.12 -4.19 -20.11
N ASP A 361 23.40 -4.80 -21.06
CA ASP A 361 23.21 -6.19 -21.51
C ASP A 361 23.31 -7.42 -20.58
N PHE A 362 22.29 -8.30 -20.62
CA PHE A 362 22.38 -9.74 -21.00
C PHE A 362 20.99 -10.46 -21.02
N ILE A 363 20.73 -11.29 -22.04
CA ILE A 363 19.69 -12.37 -22.13
C ILE A 363 20.42 -13.66 -22.58
N PRO A 364 20.05 -14.88 -22.15
CA PRO A 364 19.25 -15.80 -22.99
C PRO A 364 18.31 -16.77 -22.20
N GLU A 365 17.06 -16.99 -22.64
CA GLU A 365 16.51 -18.19 -23.33
C GLU A 365 16.00 -19.40 -22.46
N GLN A 366 14.70 -19.69 -22.65
CA GLN A 366 14.04 -21.00 -22.89
C GLN A 366 13.19 -21.79 -21.84
N ASN A 367 12.06 -22.29 -22.40
CA ASN A 367 11.17 -23.46 -22.10
C ASN A 367 10.16 -23.37 -20.95
N ILE A 368 8.83 -23.32 -21.18
CA ILE A 368 7.91 -24.26 -21.87
C ILE A 368 8.06 -25.71 -21.36
N SER A 369 7.50 -25.95 -20.16
CA SER A 369 7.26 -27.29 -19.60
C SER A 369 6.03 -27.34 -18.67
N PHE A 370 5.36 -26.21 -18.41
CA PHE A 370 4.40 -26.11 -17.30
C PHE A 370 2.93 -26.37 -17.65
N TYR A 371 2.59 -26.60 -18.93
CA TYR A 371 1.19 -26.65 -19.37
C TYR A 371 0.53 -28.04 -19.40
N LEU A 372 1.20 -29.10 -18.93
CA LEU A 372 0.70 -30.49 -19.05
C LEU A 372 0.70 -31.29 -17.74
N LYS A 373 0.42 -30.66 -16.59
CA LYS A 373 0.37 -31.39 -15.30
C LYS A 373 -0.81 -31.05 -14.40
N MET A 374 -1.95 -30.65 -14.98
CA MET A 374 -3.14 -30.25 -14.22
C MET A 374 -4.42 -30.95 -14.70
N CYS A 375 -4.41 -32.29 -14.77
CA CYS A 375 -5.64 -33.10 -14.94
C CYS A 375 -5.47 -34.51 -14.36
N ARG A 376 -6.28 -34.82 -13.32
CA ARG A 376 -6.76 -36.12 -12.78
C ARG A 376 -6.60 -36.16 -11.25
N SER A 377 -7.60 -35.70 -10.48
CA SER A 377 -8.79 -36.45 -9.99
C SER A 377 -8.41 -37.78 -9.34
N LEU A 378 -8.45 -37.84 -8.00
CA LEU A 378 -9.61 -38.25 -7.16
C LEU A 378 -10.04 -39.70 -7.44
N GLU A 379 -9.96 -40.56 -6.40
CA GLU A 379 -11.09 -41.36 -5.86
C GLU A 379 -10.63 -42.30 -4.72
N PHE A 380 -11.38 -42.25 -3.60
CA PHE A 380 -11.88 -43.35 -2.73
C PHE A 380 -10.95 -44.51 -2.28
N SER A 381 -11.04 -45.15 -1.09
CA SER A 381 -11.98 -45.22 0.03
C SER A 381 -11.38 -46.17 1.10
N LYS A 382 -11.88 -46.07 2.36
CA LYS A 382 -12.02 -47.15 3.37
C LYS A 382 -10.76 -47.78 4.00
N LYS A 383 -10.57 -47.61 5.32
CA LYS A 383 -11.08 -48.48 6.42
C LYS A 383 -10.25 -48.33 7.72
N ASP A 384 -10.99 -48.05 8.80
CA ASP A 384 -10.87 -48.43 10.23
C ASP A 384 -9.52 -48.85 10.86
N GLY A 385 -9.19 -48.23 12.01
CA GLY A 385 -8.23 -48.79 12.97
C GLY A 385 -7.88 -47.91 14.19
N ASN A 386 -8.64 -48.06 15.28
CA ASN A 386 -8.24 -48.21 16.70
C ASN A 386 -7.07 -47.43 17.38
N PHE A 387 -7.29 -47.22 18.69
CA PHE A 387 -6.34 -46.97 19.81
C PHE A 387 -5.81 -45.52 20.00
N SER A 388 -6.29 -44.74 20.97
CA SER A 388 -6.03 -44.76 22.43
C SER A 388 -4.60 -44.38 22.84
N SER A 389 -4.40 -43.16 23.37
CA SER A 389 -3.98 -42.89 24.77
C SER A 389 -3.32 -41.51 24.95
N GLU A 390 -3.69 -40.83 26.06
CA GLU A 390 -2.87 -39.93 26.91
C GLU A 390 -2.27 -38.62 26.32
N ARG A 391 -2.10 -37.49 27.01
CA ARG A 391 -2.39 -36.98 28.37
C ARG A 391 -2.23 -35.45 28.31
N LYS A 392 -3.18 -34.72 28.90
CA LYS A 392 -3.05 -33.59 29.85
C LYS A 392 -1.87 -32.60 29.74
N ASN A 393 -2.18 -31.31 29.52
CA ASN A 393 -2.20 -30.23 30.54
C ASN A 393 -2.12 -28.84 29.89
N SER A 394 -3.13 -28.00 30.12
CA SER A 394 -3.02 -26.55 29.91
C SER A 394 -3.47 -25.82 31.17
N ASN A 395 -2.55 -25.01 31.70
CA ASN A 395 -2.79 -24.05 32.77
C ASN A 395 -3.41 -22.79 32.16
N GLU A 396 -4.62 -22.48 32.59
CA GLU A 396 -5.41 -21.33 32.18
C GLU A 396 -4.96 -20.08 32.96
N LYS A 397 -4.51 -19.02 32.27
CA LYS A 397 -4.25 -17.70 32.87
C LYS A 397 -5.28 -16.70 32.36
N LYS A 398 -6.07 -16.17 33.30
CA LYS A 398 -7.11 -15.16 33.11
C LYS A 398 -6.54 -13.77 32.78
N PRO A 399 -7.29 -12.93 32.04
CA PRO A 399 -6.87 -11.59 31.64
C PRO A 399 -6.95 -10.57 32.80
N ARG A 400 -5.98 -9.64 32.83
CA ARG A 400 -5.90 -8.54 33.79
C ARG A 400 -6.78 -7.37 33.33
N THR A 401 -7.79 -7.06 34.14
CA THR A 401 -8.55 -5.81 34.08
C THR A 401 -7.69 -4.66 34.58
N VAL A 402 -7.46 -3.64 33.74
CA VAL A 402 -6.80 -2.39 34.15
C VAL A 402 -7.85 -1.52 34.85
N ARG A 403 -7.76 -1.44 36.17
CA ARG A 403 -8.60 -0.58 37.02
C ARG A 403 -7.85 0.73 37.26
N PHE A 404 -8.36 1.84 36.72
CA PHE A 404 -7.87 3.18 37.06
C PHE A 404 -8.35 3.53 38.48
N LEU A 405 -7.40 3.65 39.42
CA LEU A 405 -7.61 4.25 40.73
C LEU A 405 -7.11 5.70 40.69
N PHE A 406 -8.03 6.65 40.57
CA PHE A 406 -7.78 8.02 41.04
C PHE A 406 -8.04 8.04 42.54
N ALA A 407 -6.99 7.92 43.34
CA ALA A 407 -7.05 8.13 44.79
C ALA A 407 -6.72 9.60 45.10
N ASN A 408 -7.69 10.29 45.69
CA ASN A 408 -7.53 11.59 46.33
C ASN A 408 -6.44 11.51 47.43
N ARG A 409 -5.31 12.21 47.25
CA ARG A 409 -4.34 12.47 48.31
C ARG A 409 -4.84 13.65 49.16
N LYS A 410 -5.32 13.35 50.37
CA LYS A 410 -5.43 14.32 51.46
C LYS A 410 -4.26 14.15 52.44
N ASP A 411 -3.60 15.27 52.70
CA ASP A 411 -3.03 15.73 53.96
C ASP A 411 -2.26 14.71 54.82
N SER A 412 -0.95 14.70 54.64
CA SER A 412 -0.03 14.31 55.72
C SER A 412 1.21 15.22 55.69
N ASP A 413 1.07 16.36 56.36
CA ASP A 413 2.16 17.24 56.74
C ASP A 413 3.10 16.51 57.72
N LYS A 414 4.18 15.93 57.20
CA LYS A 414 5.37 15.60 57.99
C LYS A 414 6.60 16.09 57.25
N LYS A 415 7.33 17.00 57.90
CA LYS A 415 8.69 17.48 57.58
C LYS A 415 9.59 16.34 57.10
N GLN A 416 9.60 16.07 55.80
CA GLN A 416 10.67 15.35 55.13
C GLN A 416 11.75 16.38 54.79
N LYS A 417 12.96 16.17 55.31
CA LYS A 417 14.15 16.88 54.87
C LYS A 417 14.25 16.73 53.35
N ASN A 418 14.30 17.87 52.68
CA ASN A 418 14.35 18.06 51.24
C ASN A 418 15.70 17.55 50.68
N THR A 419 15.93 16.23 50.72
CA THR A 419 16.83 15.59 49.76
C THR A 419 16.11 15.68 48.42
N GLN A 420 16.36 16.76 47.69
CA GLN A 420 16.04 16.84 46.27
C GLN A 420 16.75 15.65 45.62
N ASP A 421 16.00 14.58 45.35
CA ASP A 421 16.47 13.55 44.44
C ASP A 421 16.95 14.28 43.18
N PRO A 422 18.16 13.98 42.69
CA PRO A 422 18.74 14.68 41.55
C PRO A 422 17.77 14.56 40.39
N VAL A 423 17.00 15.63 40.14
CA VAL A 423 15.99 15.72 39.10
C VAL A 423 16.64 15.21 37.82
N ASN A 424 16.06 14.14 37.26
CA ASN A 424 16.67 13.40 36.17
C ASN A 424 16.61 14.26 34.88
N PHE A 425 17.70 14.99 34.64
CA PHE A 425 17.85 15.88 33.49
C PHE A 425 17.72 15.13 32.16
N GLU A 426 18.10 13.84 32.14
CA GLU A 426 18.00 12.98 30.97
C GLU A 426 16.54 12.66 30.65
N GLU A 427 15.74 12.35 31.67
CA GLU A 427 14.28 12.16 31.53
C GLU A 427 13.58 13.42 31.03
N SER A 428 13.97 14.60 31.54
CA SER A 428 13.44 15.87 31.04
C SER A 428 13.79 16.10 29.57
N ALA A 429 15.00 15.72 29.13
CA ALA A 429 15.41 15.82 27.74
C ALA A 429 14.67 14.82 26.83
N GLU A 430 14.39 13.61 27.30
CA GLU A 430 13.56 12.62 26.59
C GLU A 430 12.10 13.09 26.49
N ASN A 431 11.56 13.69 27.54
CA ASN A 431 10.21 14.24 27.58
C ASN A 431 10.01 15.39 26.57
N LEU A 432 11.07 16.10 26.17
CA LEU A 432 10.99 17.06 25.06
C LEU A 432 10.70 16.40 23.69
N LEU A 433 10.90 15.08 23.53
CA LEU A 433 10.46 14.37 22.33
C LEU A 433 8.94 14.30 22.22
N LEU A 434 8.22 14.46 23.34
CA LEU A 434 6.76 14.53 23.37
C LEU A 434 6.22 15.92 23.01
N ASP A 435 7.09 16.93 22.89
CA ASP A 435 6.69 18.28 22.51
C ASP A 435 6.05 18.28 21.11
N VAL A 436 4.86 18.86 20.98
CA VAL A 436 4.11 18.98 19.72
C VAL A 436 3.82 20.44 19.41
N SER A 437 3.85 20.81 18.13
CA SER A 437 3.53 22.19 17.74
C SER A 437 2.04 22.47 17.78
N ASP A 438 1.22 21.51 17.36
CA ASP A 438 -0.24 21.55 17.42
C ASP A 438 -0.71 20.31 18.19
N SER A 439 -1.24 20.51 19.40
CA SER A 439 -1.81 19.45 20.24
C SER A 439 -3.29 19.17 19.91
N ASN A 440 -3.91 19.94 19.00
CA ASN A 440 -5.31 19.76 18.72
C ASN A 440 -5.55 18.47 17.92
N VAL A 441 -6.41 17.61 18.46
CA VAL A 441 -6.97 16.46 17.75
C VAL A 441 -8.31 16.92 17.18
N ARG A 442 -8.53 16.73 15.87
CA ARG A 442 -9.73 17.20 15.17
C ARG A 442 -10.42 16.03 14.48
N LYS A 443 -11.75 15.93 14.59
CA LYS A 443 -12.54 15.01 13.77
C LYS A 443 -12.62 15.52 12.32
N LEU A 444 -12.63 14.61 11.37
CA LEU A 444 -12.72 14.84 9.93
C LEU A 444 -13.88 14.02 9.39
N ASP A 445 -15.03 14.66 9.20
CA ASP A 445 -16.28 13.98 8.82
C ASP A 445 -16.70 14.29 7.38
N GLU A 446 -15.77 14.81 6.56
CA GLU A 446 -16.05 15.20 5.17
C GLU A 446 -16.49 14.01 4.29
N TYR A 447 -16.14 12.78 4.69
CA TYR A 447 -16.41 11.55 3.94
C TYR A 447 -17.46 10.65 4.61
N SER A 448 -18.16 11.17 5.64
CA SER A 448 -19.26 10.47 6.28
C SER A 448 -20.43 10.26 5.29
N PRO A 449 -21.15 9.13 5.34
CA PRO A 449 -21.01 8.01 6.28
C PRO A 449 -20.03 6.92 5.81
N SER A 450 -19.32 7.12 4.70
CA SER A 450 -18.46 6.09 4.13
C SER A 450 -17.19 5.84 4.95
N CYS A 451 -16.61 6.88 5.53
CA CYS A 451 -15.53 6.79 6.50
C CYS A 451 -15.50 8.00 7.43
N PHE A 452 -14.84 7.83 8.56
CA PHE A 452 -14.79 8.79 9.66
C PHE A 452 -13.34 9.07 10.03
N GLY A 453 -12.92 10.34 10.04
CA GLY A 453 -11.50 10.68 10.11
C GLY A 453 -11.09 11.43 11.38
N ILE A 454 -9.77 11.44 11.63
CA ILE A 454 -9.10 12.22 12.67
C ILE A 454 -7.84 12.87 12.07
N SER A 455 -7.67 14.17 12.29
CA SER A 455 -6.41 14.88 12.09
C SER A 455 -5.68 15.02 13.42
N VAL A 456 -4.44 14.54 13.49
CA VAL A 456 -3.64 14.51 14.73
C VAL A 456 -2.16 14.72 14.45
N ALA A 457 -1.42 15.26 15.42
CA ALA A 457 0.03 15.36 15.32
C ALA A 457 0.68 13.97 15.27
N GLN A 458 1.65 13.80 14.39
CA GLN A 458 2.29 12.50 14.12
C GLN A 458 3.01 11.95 15.36
N ARG A 459 3.50 12.81 16.26
CA ARG A 459 4.09 12.39 17.55
C ARG A 459 3.06 11.78 18.51
N ILE A 460 1.86 12.34 18.58
CA ILE A 460 0.76 11.79 19.39
C ILE A 460 0.37 10.43 18.81
N PHE A 461 0.20 10.34 17.50
CA PHE A 461 -0.05 9.06 16.82
C PHE A 461 1.05 8.03 17.10
N PHE A 462 2.33 8.42 16.98
CA PHE A 462 3.46 7.52 17.22
C PHE A 462 3.45 6.98 18.65
N LYS A 463 3.21 7.85 19.65
CA LYS A 463 3.08 7.44 21.04
C LYS A 463 1.91 6.46 21.23
N ALA A 464 0.71 6.84 20.76
CA ALA A 464 -0.53 6.09 20.94
C ALA A 464 -0.53 4.71 20.27
N TYR A 465 -0.01 4.61 19.04
CA TYR A 465 -0.12 3.40 18.21
C TYR A 465 1.15 2.57 18.14
N ILE A 466 2.33 3.16 18.39
CA ILE A 466 3.61 2.46 18.24
C ILE A 466 4.29 2.31 19.58
N SER A 467 4.51 3.40 20.32
CA SER A 467 5.24 3.30 21.59
C SER A 467 4.46 2.49 22.62
N ASP A 468 3.18 2.81 22.80
CA ASP A 468 2.38 2.29 23.93
C ASP A 468 1.69 0.95 23.65
N GLN A 469 1.50 0.61 22.37
CA GLN A 469 0.86 -0.65 21.98
C GLN A 469 1.87 -1.76 21.82
N ASP A 470 1.45 -3.01 22.04
CA ASP A 470 2.19 -4.19 21.60
C ASP A 470 2.11 -4.29 20.08
N ILE A 471 3.26 -4.23 19.40
CA ILE A 471 3.32 -4.30 17.93
C ILE A 471 3.63 -5.72 17.43
N ARG A 472 3.81 -6.69 18.34
CA ARG A 472 4.05 -8.09 17.95
C ARG A 472 2.88 -8.61 17.13
N ARG A 473 3.20 -9.50 16.19
CA ARG A 473 2.22 -10.15 15.33
C ARG A 473 2.03 -11.59 15.80
N GLY A 474 0.79 -11.96 16.03
CA GLY A 474 0.42 -13.37 16.18
C GLY A 474 0.42 -14.10 14.83
N PRO A 475 0.28 -15.43 14.82
CA PRO A 475 0.23 -16.22 13.59
C PRO A 475 -0.83 -15.75 12.59
N SER A 476 -2.01 -15.34 13.09
CA SER A 476 -3.10 -14.80 12.27
C SER A 476 -2.83 -13.39 11.72
N GLN A 477 -1.86 -12.66 12.27
CA GLN A 477 -1.51 -11.29 11.88
C GLN A 477 -0.17 -11.22 11.15
N ASP A 478 0.44 -12.37 10.86
CA ASP A 478 1.68 -12.43 10.12
C ASP A 478 1.46 -11.96 8.68
N THR A 479 2.30 -11.02 8.26
CA THR A 479 2.26 -10.47 6.89
C THR A 479 3.17 -11.23 5.93
N GLY A 480 3.98 -12.19 6.40
CA GLY A 480 5.00 -12.87 5.59
C GLY A 480 6.15 -11.94 5.17
N ARG A 481 6.43 -10.92 5.99
CA ARG A 481 7.48 -9.91 5.77
C ARG A 481 8.22 -9.70 7.08
N GLU A 482 9.54 -9.50 6.97
CA GLU A 482 10.42 -9.18 8.09
C GLU A 482 10.16 -7.77 8.65
N SER A 483 10.56 -7.57 9.90
CA SER A 483 10.41 -6.32 10.64
C SER A 483 11.49 -5.32 10.17
N ILE A 484 11.12 -4.29 9.42
CA ILE A 484 12.10 -3.38 8.78
C ILE A 484 11.80 -1.92 9.16
N PRO A 485 12.57 -1.32 10.09
CA PRO A 485 12.39 0.07 10.54
C PRO A 485 12.42 1.10 9.40
N ASN A 486 13.29 0.89 8.39
CA ASN A 486 13.41 1.80 7.25
C ASN A 486 12.10 1.91 6.45
N PHE A 487 11.33 0.83 6.34
CA PHE A 487 10.02 0.86 5.69
C PHE A 487 8.97 1.58 6.55
N GLN A 488 9.09 1.53 7.88
CA GLN A 488 8.24 2.33 8.77
C GLN A 488 8.52 3.83 8.60
N ASP A 489 9.79 4.23 8.56
CA ASP A 489 10.20 5.62 8.28
C ASP A 489 9.67 6.12 6.92
N MET A 490 9.70 5.24 5.91
CA MET A 490 9.16 5.52 4.58
C MET A 490 7.63 5.70 4.60
N ASN A 491 6.89 4.86 5.32
CA ASN A 491 5.44 5.03 5.47
C ASN A 491 5.11 6.37 6.15
N PHE A 492 5.84 6.73 7.21
CA PHE A 492 5.70 8.04 7.84
C PHE A 492 6.05 9.19 6.90
N LYS A 493 7.04 9.02 6.01
CA LYS A 493 7.39 10.03 5.01
C LYS A 493 6.28 10.21 3.97
N CYS A 494 5.71 9.11 3.49
CA CYS A 494 4.63 9.11 2.50
C CYS A 494 3.39 9.87 3.00
N VAL A 495 2.91 9.60 4.22
CA VAL A 495 1.74 10.33 4.78
C VAL A 495 2.00 11.80 5.12
N ARG A 496 3.26 12.26 5.05
CA ARG A 496 3.65 13.67 5.23
C ARG A 496 3.70 14.42 3.91
N SER A 497 4.10 13.76 2.83
CA SER A 497 4.14 14.36 1.50
C SER A 497 2.74 14.45 0.95
N HIS A 498 2.25 15.67 0.78
CA HIS A 498 1.06 15.93 0.01
C HIS A 498 1.37 17.06 -0.97
N GLU A 499 1.47 16.69 -2.24
CA GLU A 499 1.63 17.63 -3.34
C GLU A 499 0.26 17.74 -4.01
N ASN A 500 -0.33 18.94 -3.98
CA ASN A 500 -1.53 19.23 -4.78
C ASN A 500 -1.09 19.40 -6.25
N PRO A 501 -1.76 18.80 -7.25
CA PRO A 501 -3.04 18.07 -7.22
C PRO A 501 -2.85 16.55 -7.36
N GLY A 502 -2.75 15.81 -6.26
CA GLY A 502 -2.64 14.35 -6.30
C GLY A 502 -3.38 13.66 -5.15
N PRO A 503 -3.55 12.33 -5.21
CA PRO A 503 -4.14 11.57 -4.11
C PRO A 503 -3.30 11.74 -2.84
N ARG A 504 -3.97 12.01 -1.72
CA ARG A 504 -3.29 12.19 -0.45
C ARG A 504 -3.07 10.85 0.24
N ALA A 505 -1.81 10.51 0.53
CA ALA A 505 -1.52 9.36 1.37
C ALA A 505 -1.97 9.59 2.82
N VAL A 506 -2.78 8.67 3.33
CA VAL A 506 -3.37 8.69 4.68
C VAL A 506 -3.28 7.31 5.32
N VAL A 507 -3.71 7.19 6.58
CA VAL A 507 -3.81 5.91 7.28
C VAL A 507 -5.27 5.50 7.40
N LEU A 508 -5.57 4.22 7.16
CA LEU A 508 -6.90 3.64 7.33
C LEU A 508 -6.85 2.51 8.37
N GLN A 509 -7.73 2.58 9.37
CA GLN A 509 -7.99 1.53 10.33
C GLN A 509 -9.06 0.59 9.77
N LEU A 510 -8.67 -0.67 9.50
CA LEU A 510 -9.57 -1.65 8.88
C LEU A 510 -10.54 -2.33 9.85
N SER A 511 -10.27 -2.27 11.17
CA SER A 511 -11.19 -2.80 12.17
C SER A 511 -12.39 -1.87 12.36
N GLU A 512 -13.56 -2.46 12.48
CA GLU A 512 -14.82 -1.75 12.75
C GLU A 512 -15.11 -1.68 14.25
N SER A 513 -14.43 -2.50 15.06
CA SER A 513 -14.59 -2.54 16.51
C SER A 513 -13.93 -1.35 17.19
N ALA A 514 -14.66 -0.70 18.09
CA ALA A 514 -14.13 0.41 18.89
C ALA A 514 -12.96 -0.02 19.77
N GLU A 515 -12.98 -1.24 20.31
CA GLU A 515 -11.92 -1.77 21.18
C GLU A 515 -10.60 -1.96 20.42
N GLU A 516 -10.67 -2.17 19.11
CA GLU A 516 -9.51 -2.36 18.25
C GLU A 516 -9.10 -1.09 17.50
N ALA A 517 -9.76 0.05 17.75
CA ALA A 517 -9.51 1.28 17.01
C ALA A 517 -8.05 1.76 17.13
N LEU A 518 -7.41 1.51 18.28
CA LEU A 518 -6.01 1.82 18.56
C LEU A 518 -5.03 0.68 18.21
N ARG A 519 -5.52 -0.45 17.65
CA ARG A 519 -4.69 -1.63 17.34
C ARG A 519 -3.84 -1.36 16.08
N PRO A 520 -2.49 -1.33 16.19
CA PRO A 520 -1.63 -0.96 15.07
C PRO A 520 -1.58 -2.01 13.95
N GLN A 521 -1.85 -3.28 14.27
CA GLN A 521 -1.80 -4.39 13.32
C GLN A 521 -2.86 -4.30 12.22
N ASN A 522 -3.90 -3.49 12.41
CA ASN A 522 -5.01 -3.33 11.47
C ASN A 522 -4.91 -2.05 10.62
N LEU A 523 -3.81 -1.30 10.78
CA LEU A 523 -3.56 -0.07 10.02
C LEU A 523 -2.96 -0.37 8.65
N VAL A 524 -3.52 0.24 7.61
CA VAL A 524 -2.99 0.20 6.24
C VAL A 524 -2.76 1.62 5.70
N VAL A 525 -1.85 1.74 4.73
CA VAL A 525 -1.72 2.95 3.94
C VAL A 525 -2.92 3.04 2.99
N ALA A 526 -3.50 4.22 2.84
CA ALA A 526 -4.64 4.48 1.97
C ALA A 526 -4.43 5.78 1.18
N TYR A 527 -5.19 5.97 0.10
CA TYR A 527 -5.32 7.24 -0.58
C TYR A 527 -6.67 7.88 -0.27
N GLU A 528 -6.64 9.16 0.04
CA GLU A 528 -7.77 10.08 0.10
C GLU A 528 -7.85 10.82 -1.25
N GLU A 529 -8.86 10.50 -2.05
CA GLU A 529 -9.05 11.05 -3.41
C GLU A 529 -10.54 11.01 -3.80
N CYS A 530 -11.02 12.04 -4.50
CA CYS A 530 -12.35 12.06 -5.13
C CYS A 530 -13.51 11.65 -4.20
N GLY A 531 -13.54 12.14 -2.97
CA GLY A 531 -14.63 11.81 -2.05
C GLY A 531 -14.51 10.42 -1.40
N LYS A 532 -13.38 9.72 -1.52
CA LYS A 532 -13.19 8.36 -1.03
C LYS A 532 -11.85 8.17 -0.34
N VAL A 533 -11.81 7.19 0.57
CA VAL A 533 -10.58 6.71 1.21
C VAL A 533 -10.42 5.23 0.89
N LEU A 534 -9.46 4.88 0.04
CA LEU A 534 -9.25 3.50 -0.43
C LEU A 534 -7.87 2.99 0.01
N PRO A 535 -7.79 1.77 0.58
CA PRO A 535 -6.51 1.20 0.98
C PRO A 535 -5.63 0.92 -0.24
N VAL A 536 -4.33 1.12 -0.06
CA VAL A 536 -3.33 0.87 -1.10
C VAL A 536 -2.99 -0.62 -1.12
N VAL A 537 -3.10 -1.23 -2.29
CA VAL A 537 -2.66 -2.60 -2.55
C VAL A 537 -1.25 -2.62 -3.16
N SER A 538 -0.65 -3.81 -3.25
CA SER A 538 0.65 -3.98 -3.90
C SER A 538 0.70 -3.31 -5.27
N ASP A 539 1.87 -2.75 -5.59
CA ASP A 539 2.12 -2.16 -6.89
C ASP A 539 1.87 -3.16 -8.03
N PHE A 540 1.20 -2.64 -9.04
CA PHE A 540 1.07 -3.26 -10.33
C PHE A 540 2.10 -2.62 -11.27
N GLY A 541 3.35 -3.08 -11.16
CA GLY A 541 4.48 -2.48 -11.87
C GLY A 541 4.58 -2.98 -13.31
N CYS A 542 4.24 -2.13 -14.27
CA CYS A 542 4.62 -2.38 -15.67
C CYS A 542 6.15 -2.29 -15.77
N PHE A 543 6.79 -3.36 -16.22
CA PHE A 543 8.23 -3.42 -16.38
C PHE A 543 8.67 -2.84 -17.72
N LEU A 544 7.98 -3.22 -18.80
CA LEU A 544 8.29 -2.82 -20.16
C LEU A 544 7.00 -2.67 -20.95
N ILE A 545 6.91 -1.61 -21.74
CA ILE A 545 5.89 -1.46 -22.78
C ILE A 545 6.65 -1.28 -24.09
N GLY A 546 6.30 -2.08 -25.09
CA GLY A 546 6.84 -1.97 -26.44
C GLY A 546 5.71 -1.89 -27.46
N THR A 547 6.03 -1.38 -28.65
CA THR A 547 5.14 -1.42 -29.80
C THR A 547 5.76 -2.28 -30.89
N CYS A 548 4.94 -3.08 -31.56
CA CYS A 548 5.32 -3.80 -32.76
C CYS A 548 4.78 -3.06 -33.98
N GLY A 549 5.47 -3.12 -35.12
CA GLY A 549 4.88 -2.71 -36.41
C GLY A 549 5.09 -1.26 -36.87
N PHE A 550 6.08 -0.53 -36.32
CA PHE A 550 6.58 0.68 -36.98
C PHE A 550 7.41 0.28 -38.21
N SER A 551 6.90 0.55 -39.40
CA SER A 551 7.63 0.42 -40.68
C SER A 551 7.79 1.76 -41.35
#